data_AF-A0A2S8P1T3-F1
#
_entry.id   AF-A0A2S8P1T3-F1
#
_cell.length_a   1.000
_cell.length_b   1.000
_cell.length_c   1.000
_cell.angle_alpha   90.00
_cell.angle_beta   90.00
_cell.angle_gamma   90.00
#
_symmetry.space_group_name_H-M   'P 1'
#
loop_
_entity.id
_entity.type
_entity.pdbx_description
1 polymer ?
#
loop_
_entity_poly.entity_id
_entity_poly.type
_entity_poly.pdbx_seq_one_letter_code
_entity_poly.pdbx_strand_id
1 'polypeptide(L)'
;MNIEIIRTEMRREGEKGYVGNTIFSMEGEKSVYEITFMSKNGKDWDYSLHFTEQSGDEDELLRMDELLVNDDDLYNQLLDAALESFPA
;
A
#
# COMPACT_ATOMS: atom_id res chain seq x y z
N MET A 1 11.78 5.87 -8.87
CA MET A 1 10.87 4.89 -9.50
C MET A 1 9.51 5.56 -9.62
N ASN A 2 8.76 5.29 -10.68
CA ASN A 2 7.43 5.85 -10.85
C ASN A 2 6.39 4.78 -10.53
N ILE A 3 5.49 5.11 -9.60
CA ILE A 3 4.28 4.33 -9.33
C ILE A 3 3.09 5.07 -9.91
N GLU A 4 2.11 4.30 -10.40
CA GLU A 4 0.80 4.82 -10.75
C GLU A 4 -0.19 4.40 -9.66
N ILE A 5 -0.74 5.38 -8.96
CA ILE A 5 -1.76 5.16 -7.93
C ILE A 5 -3.13 5.08 -8.63
N ILE A 6 -3.78 3.92 -8.51
CA ILE A 6 -5.05 3.62 -9.18
C ILE A 6 -6.21 3.95 -8.25
N ARG A 7 -6.11 3.58 -6.97
CA ARG A 7 -7.13 3.83 -5.97
C ARG A 7 -6.52 3.89 -4.58
N THR A 8 -7.05 4.76 -3.74
CA THR A 8 -6.74 4.82 -2.32
C THR A 8 -8.02 4.84 -1.51
N GLU A 9 -7.98 4.26 -0.32
CA GLU A 9 -9.05 4.35 0.65
C GLU A 9 -8.45 4.29 2.06
N MET A 10 -9.04 5.03 2.99
CA MET A 10 -8.67 5.01 4.40
C MET A 10 -9.91 5.10 5.25
N ARG A 11 -9.96 4.28 6.29
CA ARG A 11 -11.06 4.24 7.26
C ARG A 11 -10.53 4.10 8.68
N ARG A 12 -11.32 4.59 9.64
CA ARG A 12 -11.07 4.31 11.06
C ARG A 12 -11.52 2.89 11.38
N GLU A 13 -10.72 2.23 12.20
CA GLU A 13 -11.02 0.93 12.79
C GLU A 13 -11.02 1.07 14.32
N GLY A 14 -12.21 1.08 14.92
CA GLY A 14 -12.38 1.33 16.35
C GLY A 14 -12.14 2.78 16.75
N GLU A 15 -11.76 3.02 18.02
CA GLU A 15 -11.59 4.38 18.56
C GLU A 15 -10.33 5.09 18.03
N LYS A 16 -9.25 4.35 17.78
CA LYS A 16 -7.93 4.90 17.45
C LYS A 16 -7.20 4.19 16.31
N GLY A 17 -7.76 3.09 15.82
CA GLY A 17 -7.16 2.34 14.73
C GLY A 17 -7.50 2.92 13.37
N TYR A 18 -6.68 2.58 12.39
CA TYR A 18 -6.81 2.94 11.00
C TYR A 18 -6.53 1.72 10.14
N VAL A 19 -7.32 1.56 9.09
CA VAL A 19 -7.04 0.63 8.01
C VAL A 19 -7.17 1.41 6.71
N GLY A 20 -6.12 1.41 5.92
CA GLY A 20 -6.13 2.00 4.59
C GLY A 20 -5.56 1.06 3.57
N ASN A 21 -5.86 1.28 2.31
CA ASN A 21 -5.30 0.53 1.21
C ASN A 21 -4.96 1.46 0.04
N THR A 22 -3.88 1.12 -0.63
CA THR A 22 -3.43 1.77 -1.85
C THR A 22 -3.29 0.69 -2.92
N ILE A 23 -4.06 0.84 -4.00
CA ILE A 23 -3.95 0.04 -5.21
C ILE A 23 -3.06 0.80 -6.18
N PHE A 24 -1.98 0.15 -6.62
CA PHE A 24 -0.97 0.77 -7.47
C PHE A 24 -0.35 -0.21 -8.46
N SER A 25 0.30 0.33 -9.48
CA SER A 25 1.14 -0.40 -10.43
C SER A 25 2.49 0.30 -10.58
N MET A 26 3.52 -0.47 -10.94
CA MET A 26 4.82 0.09 -11.29
C MET A 26 4.86 0.42 -12.78
N GLU A 27 5.53 1.53 -13.13
CA GLU A 27 5.73 1.89 -14.53
C GLU A 27 6.46 0.75 -15.28
N GLY A 28 5.78 0.18 -16.28
CA GLY A 28 6.31 -0.92 -17.11
C GLY A 28 5.94 -2.33 -16.64
N GLU A 29 5.33 -2.48 -15.45
CA GLU A 29 4.77 -3.74 -14.99
C GLU A 29 3.28 -3.87 -15.38
N LYS A 30 2.83 -5.10 -15.59
CA LYS A 30 1.40 -5.38 -15.86
C LYS A 30 0.61 -5.64 -14.58
N SER A 31 1.32 -5.97 -13.51
CA SER A 31 0.72 -6.36 -12.25
C SER A 31 0.21 -5.15 -11.49
N VAL A 32 -0.90 -5.37 -10.80
CA VAL A 32 -1.55 -4.38 -9.96
C VAL A 32 -1.57 -4.91 -8.54
N TYR A 33 -0.89 -4.19 -7.67
CA TYR A 33 -0.71 -4.54 -6.27
C TYR A 33 -1.72 -3.78 -5.41
N GLU A 34 -2.14 -4.40 -4.32
CA GLU A 34 -2.79 -3.73 -3.21
C GLU A 34 -1.92 -3.89 -1.97
N ILE A 35 -1.52 -2.74 -1.41
CA ILE A 35 -0.95 -2.66 -0.07
C ILE A 35 -2.04 -2.21 0.89
N THR A 36 -2.25 -2.97 1.95
CA THR A 36 -3.14 -2.62 3.06
C THR A 36 -2.28 -2.19 4.23
N PHE A 37 -2.53 -1.01 4.77
CA PHE A 37 -1.90 -0.45 5.96
C PHE A 37 -2.83 -0.58 7.16
N MET A 38 -2.29 -1.00 8.30
CA MET A 38 -3.04 -1.20 9.54
C MET A 38 -2.28 -0.52 10.67
N SER A 39 -2.96 0.35 11.41
CA SER A 39 -2.41 0.97 12.61
C SER A 39 -3.40 0.91 13.76
N LYS A 40 -2.91 0.67 14.97
CA LYS A 40 -3.73 0.70 16.19
C LYS A 40 -3.81 2.07 16.85
N ASN A 41 -2.92 2.99 16.45
CA ASN A 41 -2.72 4.28 17.12
C ASN A 41 -2.46 5.45 16.15
N GLY A 42 -2.41 5.20 14.84
CA GLY A 42 -2.09 6.19 13.80
C GLY A 42 -0.63 6.61 13.76
N LYS A 43 0.28 5.88 14.42
CA LYS A 43 1.71 6.18 14.51
C LYS A 43 2.57 5.02 14.04
N ASP A 44 2.26 3.81 14.50
CA ASP A 44 2.92 2.58 14.11
C ASP A 44 2.05 1.87 13.09
N TRP A 45 2.62 1.53 11.94
CA TRP A 45 1.90 0.98 10.80
C TRP A 45 2.48 -0.39 10.43
N ASP A 46 1.62 -1.40 10.46
CA ASP A 46 1.86 -2.69 9.82
C ASP A 46 1.30 -2.64 8.39
N TYR A 47 1.80 -3.50 7.50
CA TYR A 47 1.25 -3.62 6.16
C TYR A 47 1.08 -5.07 5.70
N SER A 48 0.30 -5.26 4.65
CA SER A 48 0.20 -6.51 3.91
C SER A 48 0.10 -6.22 2.42
N LEU A 49 0.86 -6.93 1.60
CA LEU A 49 0.92 -6.76 0.16
C LEU A 49 0.33 -7.97 -0.55
N HIS A 50 -0.48 -7.74 -1.58
CA HIS A 50 -1.03 -8.79 -2.43
C HIS A 50 -1.37 -8.27 -3.83
N PHE A 51 -1.66 -9.18 -4.76
CA PHE A 51 -2.22 -8.82 -6.06
C PHE A 51 -3.74 -8.62 -5.97
N THR A 52 -4.28 -7.67 -6.72
CA THR A 52 -5.73 -7.31 -6.68
C THR A 52 -6.64 -8.35 -7.32
N GLU A 53 -6.39 -8.71 -8.59
CA GLU A 53 -7.30 -9.57 -9.37
C GLU A 53 -6.59 -10.74 -10.08
N GLN A 54 -5.26 -10.68 -10.20
CA GLN A 54 -4.49 -11.69 -10.94
C GLN A 54 -3.59 -12.47 -9.97
N SER A 55 -3.47 -13.78 -10.18
CA SER A 55 -2.34 -14.54 -9.64
C SER A 55 -1.08 -14.04 -10.35
N GLY A 56 -0.40 -13.08 -9.73
CA GLY A 56 0.88 -12.59 -10.20
C GLY A 56 2.00 -13.59 -9.87
N ASP A 57 3.19 -13.25 -10.36
CA ASP A 57 4.41 -14.02 -10.16
C ASP A 57 4.90 -13.87 -8.71
N GLU A 58 5.14 -14.98 -7.99
CA GLU A 58 5.57 -14.92 -6.58
C GLU A 58 6.91 -14.20 -6.42
N ASP A 59 7.83 -14.35 -7.38
CA ASP A 59 9.11 -13.63 -7.42
C ASP A 59 8.92 -12.11 -7.62
N GLU A 60 7.84 -11.69 -8.28
CA GLU A 60 7.49 -10.28 -8.42
C GLU A 60 6.95 -9.70 -7.10
N LEU A 61 6.04 -10.42 -6.43
CA LEU A 61 5.52 -10.00 -5.13
C LEU A 61 6.64 -9.91 -4.08
N LEU A 62 7.57 -10.87 -4.08
CA LEU A 62 8.72 -10.88 -3.18
C LEU A 62 9.64 -9.67 -3.44
N ARG A 63 9.93 -9.36 -4.71
CA ARG A 63 10.72 -8.18 -5.07
C ARG A 63 10.05 -6.88 -4.64
N MET A 64 8.73 -6.79 -4.77
CA MET A 64 7.97 -5.62 -4.31
C MET A 64 8.02 -5.50 -2.78
N ASP A 65 7.89 -6.61 -2.06
CA ASP A 65 8.00 -6.61 -0.59
C ASP A 65 9.40 -6.18 -0.13
N GLU A 66 10.46 -6.73 -0.75
CA GLU A 66 11.83 -6.30 -0.49
C GLU A 66 12.03 -4.81 -0.81
N LEU A 67 11.43 -4.32 -1.89
CA LEU A 67 11.51 -2.91 -2.27
C LEU A 67 10.84 -2.01 -1.22
N LEU A 68 9.64 -2.35 -0.74
CA LEU A 68 8.93 -1.61 0.30
C LEU A 68 9.71 -1.56 1.62
N VAL A 69 10.44 -2.63 1.94
CA VAL A 69 11.29 -2.69 3.15
C VAL A 69 12.56 -1.85 3.01
N ASN A 70 13.14 -1.76 1.81
CA ASN A 70 14.41 -1.06 1.59
C ASN A 70 14.24 0.40 1.14
N ASP A 71 13.08 0.76 0.60
CA ASP A 71 12.76 2.08 0.06
C ASP A 71 11.65 2.75 0.89
N ASP A 72 12.06 3.43 1.96
CA ASP A 72 11.16 4.23 2.81
C ASP A 72 10.37 5.27 2.01
N ASP A 73 10.91 5.82 0.91
CA ASP A 73 10.22 6.84 0.12
C ASP A 73 9.02 6.23 -0.61
N LEU A 74 9.19 5.04 -1.21
CA LEU A 74 8.10 4.28 -1.79
C LEU A 74 7.03 3.92 -0.75
N TYR A 75 7.45 3.37 0.39
CA TYR A 75 6.52 3.00 1.46
C TYR A 75 5.72 4.22 1.94
N ASN A 76 6.40 5.32 2.25
CA ASN A 76 5.76 6.54 2.74
C ASN A 76 4.84 7.14 1.67
N GLN A 77 5.24 7.17 0.39
CA GLN A 77 4.40 7.66 -0.70
C GLN A 77 3.06 6.89 -0.80
N LEU A 78 3.09 5.57 -0.65
CA LEU A 78 1.88 4.74 -0.68
C LEU A 78 1.01 4.95 0.57
N LEU A 79 1.62 5.11 1.74
CA LEU A 79 0.93 5.37 3.00
C LEU A 79 0.30 6.76 3.02
N ASP A 80 1.04 7.80 2.59
CA ASP A 80 0.55 9.17 2.46
C ASP A 80 -0.65 9.22 1.51
N ALA A 81 -0.59 8.55 0.36
CA ALA A 81 -1.72 8.50 -0.56
C ALA A 81 -2.97 7.87 0.06
N ALA A 82 -2.82 6.85 0.90
CA ALA A 82 -3.93 6.32 1.69
C ALA A 82 -4.42 7.35 2.71
N LEU A 83 -3.53 7.98 3.48
CA LEU A 83 -3.88 8.98 4.49
C LEU A 83 -4.59 10.20 3.91
N GLU A 84 -4.18 10.68 2.74
CA GLU A 84 -4.81 11.79 2.02
C GLU A 84 -6.23 11.44 1.54
N SER A 85 -6.53 10.15 1.33
CA SER A 85 -7.88 9.70 1.00
C SER A 85 -8.84 9.68 2.21
N PHE A 86 -8.30 9.84 3.43
CA PHE A 86 -9.12 9.86 4.63
C PHE A 86 -10.02 11.10 4.65
N PRO A 87 -11.35 10.95 4.69
CA PRO A 87 -12.25 12.09 4.74
C PRO A 87 -12.03 12.90 6.03
N ALA A 88 -11.90 14.22 5.87
CA ALA A 88 -11.73 15.19 6.95
C ALA A 88 -12.87 15.17 7.99
#